data_AF-A0A7S2UX56-F1
#
_entry.id   AF-A0A7S2UX56-F1
#
_cell.length_a   1.000
_cell.length_b   1.000
_cell.length_c   1.000
_cell.angle_alpha   90.00
_cell.angle_beta   90.00
_cell.angle_gamma   90.00
#
_symmetry.space_group_name_H-M   'P 1'
#
loop_
_entity.id
_entity.type
_entity.pdbx_description
1 polymer ?
#
loop_
_entity_poly.entity_id
_entity_poly.type
_entity_poly.pdbx_seq_one_letter_code
_entity_poly.pdbx_strand_id
1 'polypeptide(L)'
;GISDYITDALGINQSYYGPLNYALIMGVLMSINLLGVRVTFTFQVVILVLSLAVLFIYFAGAMFYLDFEKYAVPDGWFPYGWKGIMDGFPFVLWLFLGVEEVAQAVEEVENPAVDIPRGASWAMVTLAVLGVGLVTLASATPPGLDALKDSDVPLLDSYQGIYGSGSSMLDALDILVLSGLVCSLHAFVFFSGEVVYALSR
;
A
#
# COMPACT_ATOMS: atom_id res chain seq x y z
N GLY A 1 -9.34 -9.46 -0.78
CA GLY A 1 -8.44 -8.98 -1.85
C GLY A 1 -9.02 -7.77 -2.57
N ILE A 2 -8.27 -7.07 -3.44
CA ILE A 2 -8.75 -5.85 -4.16
C ILE A 2 -10.07 -6.08 -4.91
N SER A 3 -10.25 -7.27 -5.48
CA SER A 3 -11.52 -7.73 -6.07
C SER A 3 -12.69 -7.55 -5.10
N ASP A 4 -12.51 -7.98 -3.85
CA ASP A 4 -13.51 -7.96 -2.78
C ASP A 4 -13.83 -6.51 -2.39
N TYR A 5 -12.83 -5.65 -2.26
CA TYR A 5 -13.02 -4.21 -1.98
C TYR A 5 -13.84 -3.49 -3.07
N ILE A 6 -13.53 -3.74 -4.34
CA ILE A 6 -14.22 -3.09 -5.46
C ILE A 6 -15.64 -3.64 -5.62
N THR A 7 -15.84 -4.94 -5.39
CA THR A 7 -17.18 -5.56 -5.46
C THR A 7 -18.09 -5.14 -4.32
N ASP A 8 -17.54 -4.93 -3.12
CA ASP A 8 -18.28 -4.40 -1.97
C ASP A 8 -18.64 -2.92 -2.18
N ALA A 9 -17.69 -2.12 -2.67
CA ALA A 9 -17.93 -0.71 -3.02
C ALA A 9 -18.94 -0.50 -4.18
N LEU A 10 -19.03 -1.44 -5.11
CA LEU A 10 -19.94 -1.39 -6.26
C LEU A 10 -21.23 -2.22 -6.10
N GLY A 11 -21.38 -2.98 -5.01
CA GLY A 11 -22.56 -3.82 -4.73
C GLY A 11 -22.76 -4.98 -5.70
N ILE A 12 -21.69 -5.54 -6.30
CA ILE A 12 -21.76 -6.58 -7.32
C ILE A 12 -21.48 -7.96 -6.70
N ASN A 13 -22.42 -8.91 -6.89
CA ASN A 13 -22.33 -10.25 -6.29
C ASN A 13 -21.19 -11.10 -6.89
N GLN A 14 -20.23 -11.51 -6.06
CA GLN A 14 -18.96 -12.13 -6.47
C GLN A 14 -19.08 -13.51 -7.12
N SER A 15 -20.11 -14.29 -6.79
CA SER A 15 -20.13 -15.73 -7.06
C SER A 15 -20.21 -16.12 -8.54
N TYR A 16 -20.52 -15.19 -9.45
CA TYR A 16 -20.69 -15.47 -10.89
C TYR A 16 -19.87 -14.56 -11.82
N TYR A 17 -19.53 -13.34 -11.39
CA TYR A 17 -18.91 -12.32 -12.26
C TYR A 17 -17.44 -12.00 -11.93
N GLY A 18 -16.84 -12.65 -10.92
CA GLY A 18 -15.45 -12.41 -10.50
C GLY A 18 -14.44 -12.37 -11.66
N PRO A 19 -14.37 -13.40 -12.53
CA PRO A 19 -13.45 -13.40 -13.66
C PRO A 19 -13.68 -12.28 -14.68
N LEU A 20 -14.94 -11.92 -14.93
CA LEU A 20 -15.30 -10.88 -15.90
C LEU A 20 -14.95 -9.48 -15.39
N ASN A 21 -15.23 -9.20 -14.11
CA ASN A 21 -14.88 -7.94 -13.47
C ASN A 21 -13.36 -7.74 -13.43
N TYR A 22 -12.62 -8.80 -13.12
CA TYR A 22 -11.16 -8.78 -13.15
C TYR A 22 -10.62 -8.48 -14.55
N ALA A 23 -11.15 -9.16 -15.57
CA ALA A 23 -10.77 -8.91 -16.97
C ALA A 23 -11.08 -7.47 -17.41
N LEU A 24 -12.20 -6.90 -16.95
CA LEU A 24 -12.58 -5.53 -17.25
C LEU A 24 -11.63 -4.52 -16.60
N ILE A 25 -11.31 -4.69 -15.30
CA ILE A 25 -10.34 -3.84 -14.60
C ILE A 25 -8.98 -3.89 -15.29
N MET A 26 -8.50 -5.10 -15.61
CA MET A 26 -7.23 -5.27 -16.31
C MET A 26 -7.25 -4.65 -17.70
N GLY A 27 -8.35 -4.76 -18.43
CA GLY A 27 -8.54 -4.09 -19.73
C GLY A 27 -8.47 -2.57 -19.64
N VAL A 28 -9.10 -1.97 -18.61
CA VAL A 28 -9.03 -0.52 -18.36
C VAL A 28 -7.60 -0.10 -18.03
N LEU A 29 -6.95 -0.77 -17.07
CA LEU A 29 -5.55 -0.48 -16.69
C LEU A 29 -4.60 -0.60 -17.89
N MET A 30 -4.76 -1.66 -18.69
CA MET A 30 -3.98 -1.85 -19.92
C MET A 30 -4.22 -0.71 -20.92
N SER A 31 -5.46 -0.27 -21.10
CA SER A 31 -5.77 0.82 -22.03
C SER A 31 -5.12 2.15 -21.64
N ILE A 32 -4.95 2.42 -20.34
CA ILE A 32 -4.20 3.59 -19.86
C ILE A 32 -2.73 3.48 -20.25
N ASN A 33 -2.13 2.30 -20.11
CA ASN A 33 -0.74 2.05 -20.51
C ASN A 33 -0.51 2.27 -22.01
N LEU A 34 -1.51 1.99 -22.85
CA LEU A 34 -1.43 2.25 -24.30
C LEU A 34 -1.43 3.74 -24.66
N LEU A 35 -1.86 4.64 -23.76
CA LEU A 35 -1.84 6.09 -23.99
C LEU A 35 -0.42 6.69 -23.89
N GLY A 36 0.55 5.89 -23.44
CA GLY A 36 1.97 6.22 -23.46
C GLY A 36 2.56 6.42 -22.06
N VAL A 37 3.86 6.20 -21.99
CA VAL A 37 4.67 6.11 -20.76
C VAL A 37 4.53 7.37 -19.87
N ARG A 38 4.53 8.57 -20.47
CA ARG A 38 4.38 9.82 -19.72
C ARG A 38 3.05 9.89 -18.96
N VAL A 39 1.96 9.40 -19.56
CA VAL A 39 0.63 9.41 -18.92
C VAL A 39 0.61 8.41 -17.77
N THR A 40 1.14 7.20 -17.99
CA THR A 40 1.25 6.14 -16.96
C THR A 40 1.99 6.62 -15.72
N PHE A 41 3.21 7.16 -15.88
CA PHE A 41 3.99 7.63 -14.73
C PHE A 41 3.38 8.86 -14.06
N THR A 42 2.77 9.78 -14.82
CA THR A 42 2.08 10.94 -14.23
C THR A 42 0.91 10.48 -13.37
N PHE A 43 0.09 9.55 -13.87
CA PHE A 43 -1.02 8.96 -13.12
C PHE A 43 -0.55 8.29 -11.83
N GLN A 44 0.51 7.49 -11.91
CA GLN A 44 1.10 6.83 -10.74
C GLN A 44 1.60 7.83 -9.70
N VAL A 45 2.34 8.86 -10.11
CA VAL A 45 2.86 9.90 -9.19
C VAL A 45 1.73 10.65 -8.51
N VAL A 46 0.65 11.00 -9.24
CA VAL A 46 -0.50 11.69 -8.65
C VAL A 46 -1.14 10.85 -7.54
N ILE A 47 -1.39 9.56 -7.81
CA ILE A 47 -2.00 8.68 -6.81
C ILE A 47 -1.05 8.42 -5.64
N LEU A 48 0.25 8.28 -5.90
CA LEU A 48 1.27 8.13 -4.86
C LEU A 48 1.25 9.35 -3.91
N VAL A 49 1.25 10.57 -4.45
CA VAL A 49 1.22 11.80 -3.63
C VAL A 49 -0.07 11.87 -2.80
N LEU A 50 -1.22 11.51 -3.38
CA LEU A 50 -2.48 11.45 -2.65
C LEU A 50 -2.45 10.39 -1.53
N SER A 51 -1.92 9.21 -1.80
CA SER A 51 -1.77 8.12 -0.82
C SER A 51 -0.84 8.51 0.33
N LEU A 52 0.27 9.20 0.02
CA LEU A 52 1.18 9.74 1.02
C LEU A 52 0.51 10.85 1.85
N ALA A 53 -0.27 11.73 1.23
CA ALA A 53 -0.98 12.78 1.94
C ALA A 53 -1.94 12.19 2.99
N VAL A 54 -2.68 11.14 2.61
CA VAL A 54 -3.49 10.35 3.55
C VAL A 54 -2.61 9.80 4.67
N LEU A 55 -1.52 9.10 4.36
CA LEU A 55 -0.64 8.55 5.39
C LEU A 55 -0.08 9.63 6.35
N PHE A 56 0.22 10.83 5.86
CA PHE A 56 0.69 11.92 6.73
C PHE A 56 -0.42 12.54 7.59
N ILE A 57 -1.66 12.61 7.08
CA ILE A 57 -2.82 13.01 7.88
C ILE A 57 -3.05 12.00 9.03
N TYR A 58 -2.89 10.71 8.75
CA TYR A 58 -2.90 9.66 9.77
C TYR A 58 -1.85 9.95 10.84
N PHE A 59 -0.59 10.13 10.44
CA PHE A 59 0.51 10.37 11.38
C PHE A 59 0.25 11.60 12.24
N ALA A 60 -0.20 12.70 11.64
CA ALA A 60 -0.54 13.92 12.38
C ALA A 60 -1.65 13.69 13.41
N GLY A 61 -2.71 12.96 13.05
CA GLY A 61 -3.80 12.60 13.96
C GLY A 61 -3.34 11.68 15.10
N ALA A 62 -2.54 10.67 14.76
CA ALA A 62 -2.02 9.69 15.70
C ALA A 62 -1.24 10.34 16.85
N MET A 63 -0.47 11.39 16.57
CA MET A 63 0.31 12.12 17.58
C MET A 63 -0.52 12.62 18.78
N PHE A 64 -1.82 12.88 18.60
CA PHE A 64 -2.70 13.37 19.68
C PHE A 64 -3.21 12.26 20.60
N TYR A 65 -3.10 10.99 20.21
CA TYR A 65 -3.66 9.84 20.91
C TYR A 65 -2.60 8.82 21.36
N LEU A 66 -1.32 9.20 21.30
CA LEU A 66 -0.20 8.31 21.63
C LEU A 66 -0.20 7.91 23.10
N ASP A 67 -0.34 6.61 23.35
CA ASP A 67 -0.16 5.98 24.65
C ASP A 67 0.40 4.56 24.47
N PHE A 68 1.72 4.45 24.56
CA PHE A 68 2.43 3.19 24.36
C PHE A 68 2.11 2.16 25.45
N GLU A 69 2.03 2.58 26.70
CA GLU A 69 1.78 1.69 27.83
C GLU A 69 0.39 1.05 27.72
N LYS A 70 -0.58 1.84 27.28
CA LYS A 70 -1.96 1.38 27.13
C LYS A 70 -2.18 0.54 25.87
N TYR A 71 -1.65 0.96 24.72
CA TYR A 71 -2.05 0.40 23.42
C TYR A 71 -1.01 -0.54 22.80
N ALA A 72 0.29 -0.29 23.00
CA ALA A 72 1.36 -1.00 22.31
C ALA A 72 2.02 -2.09 23.16
N VAL A 73 2.20 -1.85 24.46
CA VAL A 73 2.93 -2.75 25.38
C VAL A 73 2.18 -3.02 26.69
N PRO A 74 0.88 -3.38 26.67
CA PRO A 74 0.14 -3.66 27.90
C PRO A 74 0.76 -4.81 28.72
N ASP A 75 1.36 -5.80 28.05
CA ASP A 75 2.07 -6.93 28.65
C ASP A 75 3.61 -6.74 28.69
N GLY A 76 4.10 -5.53 28.43
CA GLY A 76 5.52 -5.20 28.34
C GLY A 76 6.14 -5.41 26.95
N TRP A 77 7.44 -5.15 26.85
CA TRP A 77 8.18 -5.24 25.58
C TRP A 77 8.54 -6.68 25.22
N PHE A 78 8.43 -7.02 23.94
CA PHE A 78 8.73 -8.34 23.39
C PHE A 78 7.98 -9.50 24.08
N PRO A 79 6.63 -9.46 24.17
CA PRO A 79 5.84 -10.51 24.85
C PRO A 79 6.03 -11.89 24.22
N TYR A 80 6.32 -11.95 22.91
CA TYR A 80 6.59 -13.18 22.16
C TYR A 80 8.09 -13.49 22.00
N GLY A 81 8.97 -12.68 22.59
CA GLY A 81 10.42 -12.82 22.50
C GLY A 81 10.97 -12.90 21.08
N TRP A 82 12.10 -13.59 20.91
CA TRP A 82 12.74 -13.79 19.60
C TRP A 82 11.86 -14.55 18.60
N LYS A 83 11.03 -15.49 19.10
CA LYS A 83 10.13 -16.26 18.26
C LYS A 83 9.15 -15.36 17.52
N GLY A 84 8.52 -14.40 18.22
CA GLY A 84 7.60 -13.45 17.58
C GLY A 84 8.26 -12.58 16.52
N ILE A 85 9.53 -12.21 16.70
CA ILE A 85 10.30 -11.47 15.68
C ILE A 85 10.46 -12.32 14.42
N MET A 86 10.84 -13.60 14.58
CA MET A 86 11.00 -14.51 13.45
C MET A 86 9.66 -14.82 12.76
N ASP A 87 8.57 -14.95 13.53
CA ASP A 87 7.23 -15.19 12.99
C ASP A 87 6.71 -13.96 12.22
N GLY A 88 7.04 -12.74 12.66
CA GLY A 88 6.68 -11.49 11.97
C GLY A 88 7.57 -11.14 10.78
N PHE A 89 8.79 -11.66 10.72
CA PHE A 89 9.81 -11.29 9.72
C PHE A 89 9.33 -11.44 8.26
N PRO A 90 8.67 -12.54 7.84
CA PRO A 90 8.19 -12.68 6.46
C PRO A 90 7.19 -11.60 6.05
N PHE A 91 6.36 -11.13 6.98
CA PHE A 91 5.38 -10.07 6.71
C PHE A 91 6.05 -8.71 6.51
N VAL A 92 7.13 -8.44 7.24
CA VAL A 92 7.94 -7.23 7.04
C VAL A 92 8.63 -7.25 5.69
N LEU A 93 9.12 -8.41 5.23
CA LEU A 93 9.70 -8.54 3.88
C LEU A 93 8.70 -8.21 2.77
N TRP A 94 7.42 -8.53 2.98
CA TRP A 94 6.35 -8.20 2.02
C TRP A 94 6.22 -6.70 1.77
N LEU A 95 6.55 -5.85 2.76
CA LEU A 95 6.55 -4.39 2.61
C LEU A 95 7.54 -3.90 1.54
N PHE A 96 8.59 -4.67 1.27
CA PHE A 96 9.62 -4.34 0.29
C PHE A 96 9.42 -5.02 -1.06
N LEU A 97 8.35 -5.79 -1.22
CA LEU A 97 7.98 -6.38 -2.50
C LEU A 97 7.62 -5.27 -3.50
N GLY A 98 8.13 -5.37 -4.73
CA GLY A 98 7.93 -4.40 -5.79
C GLY A 98 9.11 -3.43 -5.97
N VAL A 99 10.06 -3.37 -5.03
CA VAL A 99 11.30 -2.57 -5.23
C VAL A 99 12.12 -3.11 -6.42
N GLU A 100 12.01 -4.40 -6.71
CA GLU A 100 12.62 -5.05 -7.86
C GLU A 100 12.11 -4.52 -9.22
N GLU A 101 10.90 -3.94 -9.26
CA GLU A 101 10.33 -3.37 -10.48
C GLU A 101 11.11 -2.15 -10.97
N VAL A 102 11.81 -1.45 -10.07
CA VAL A 102 12.63 -0.29 -10.43
C VAL A 102 13.68 -0.65 -11.49
N ALA A 103 14.23 -1.87 -11.45
CA ALA A 103 15.20 -2.33 -12.42
C ALA A 103 14.59 -2.59 -13.82
N GLN A 104 13.28 -2.81 -13.89
CA GLN A 104 12.57 -3.08 -15.16
C GLN A 104 12.32 -1.78 -15.94
N ALA A 105 12.36 -0.63 -15.27
CA ALA A 105 12.24 0.69 -15.90
C ALA A 105 13.50 1.14 -16.67
N VAL A 106 14.49 0.26 -16.88
CA VAL A 106 15.81 0.64 -17.42
C VAL A 106 15.73 1.32 -18.79
N GLU A 107 14.72 0.97 -19.60
CA GLU A 107 14.54 1.50 -20.96
C GLU A 107 13.88 2.88 -20.97
N GLU A 108 13.19 3.25 -19.89
CA GLU A 108 12.42 4.50 -19.76
C GLU A 108 13.16 5.58 -18.95
N VAL A 109 14.39 5.29 -18.54
CA VAL A 109 15.21 6.15 -17.68
C VAL A 109 16.32 6.81 -18.49
N GLU A 110 16.49 8.13 -18.32
CA GLU A 110 17.50 8.91 -19.05
C GLU A 110 18.95 8.51 -18.71
N ASN A 111 19.26 8.26 -17.44
CA ASN A 111 20.59 7.83 -17.00
C ASN A 111 20.51 6.56 -16.13
N PRO A 112 20.35 5.37 -16.74
CA PRO A 112 20.09 4.14 -16.00
C PRO A 112 21.19 3.75 -15.01
N ALA A 113 22.45 4.06 -15.33
CA ALA A 113 23.61 3.74 -14.49
C ALA A 113 23.60 4.46 -13.13
N VAL A 114 22.91 5.60 -13.04
CA VAL A 114 22.85 6.43 -11.83
C VAL A 114 21.46 6.41 -11.21
N ASP A 115 20.41 6.48 -12.02
CA ASP A 115 19.05 6.69 -11.55
C ASP A 115 18.40 5.39 -11.06
N ILE A 116 18.69 4.24 -11.67
CA ILE A 116 18.14 2.94 -11.21
C ILE A 116 18.66 2.59 -9.81
N PRO A 117 20.00 2.63 -9.52
CA PRO A 117 20.49 2.34 -8.17
C PRO A 117 19.99 3.35 -7.11
N ARG A 118 19.90 4.63 -7.48
CA ARG A 118 19.37 5.67 -6.58
C ARG A 118 17.89 5.48 -6.32
N GLY A 119 17.10 5.20 -7.35
CA GLY A 119 15.66 4.94 -7.25
C GLY A 119 15.37 3.77 -6.31
N ALA A 120 16.07 2.65 -6.50
CA ALA A 120 15.92 1.48 -5.63
C ALA A 120 16.30 1.81 -4.17
N SER A 121 17.40 2.54 -3.96
CA SER A 121 17.83 2.94 -2.62
C SER A 121 16.82 3.86 -1.92
N TRP A 122 16.30 4.86 -2.64
CA TRP A 122 15.27 5.76 -2.12
C TRP A 122 13.96 5.03 -1.85
N ALA A 123 13.55 4.10 -2.71
CA ALA A 123 12.37 3.27 -2.48
C ALA A 123 12.51 2.48 -1.17
N MET A 124 13.64 1.78 -0.97
CA MET A 124 13.90 1.02 0.26
C MET A 124 13.88 1.90 1.51
N VAL A 125 14.57 3.05 1.50
CA VAL A 125 14.61 3.94 2.67
C VAL A 125 13.23 4.52 2.97
N THR A 126 12.50 4.94 1.94
CA THR A 126 11.17 5.54 2.11
C THR A 126 10.19 4.50 2.66
N LEU A 127 10.17 3.29 2.12
CA LEU A 127 9.36 2.19 2.63
C LEU A 127 9.70 1.85 4.08
N ALA A 128 10.99 1.75 4.42
CA ALA A 128 11.42 1.46 5.78
C ALA A 128 10.96 2.54 6.78
N VAL A 129 11.15 3.81 6.46
CA VAL A 129 10.76 4.93 7.33
C VAL A 129 9.24 4.99 7.50
N LEU A 130 8.49 4.90 6.40
CA LEU A 130 7.02 4.96 6.44
C LEU A 130 6.43 3.72 7.11
N GLY A 131 6.96 2.53 6.84
CA GLY A 131 6.50 1.28 7.45
C GLY A 131 6.75 1.24 8.96
N VAL A 132 7.94 1.61 9.41
CA VAL A 132 8.25 1.71 10.85
C VAL A 132 7.36 2.76 11.51
N GLY A 133 7.21 3.94 10.90
CA GLY A 133 6.32 4.99 11.40
C GLY A 133 4.89 4.51 11.54
N LEU A 134 4.35 3.86 10.50
CA LEU A 134 3.00 3.33 10.49
C LEU A 134 2.78 2.29 11.58
N VAL A 135 3.60 1.26 11.68
CA VAL A 135 3.43 0.19 12.68
C VAL A 135 3.57 0.73 14.10
N THR A 136 4.51 1.65 14.32
CA THR A 136 4.73 2.24 15.64
C THR A 136 3.54 3.09 16.08
N LEU A 137 3.04 3.96 15.19
CA LEU A 137 1.91 4.83 15.50
C LEU A 137 0.60 4.04 15.61
N ALA A 138 0.38 3.05 14.75
CA ALA A 138 -0.83 2.21 14.79
C ALA A 138 -0.91 1.35 16.04
N SER A 139 0.21 0.78 16.48
CA SER A 139 0.24 0.02 17.74
C SER A 139 0.06 0.90 18.97
N ALA A 140 0.51 2.15 18.96
CA ALA A 140 0.49 3.07 20.09
C ALA A 140 -0.76 3.97 20.17
N THR A 141 -1.75 3.77 19.30
CA THR A 141 -2.97 4.56 19.24
C THR A 141 -4.21 3.66 19.27
N PRO A 142 -5.41 4.18 19.61
CA PRO A 142 -6.65 3.41 19.50
C PRO A 142 -6.83 2.87 18.06
N PRO A 143 -7.34 1.64 17.88
CA PRO A 143 -7.88 0.73 18.89
C PRO A 143 -6.81 -0.08 19.67
N GLY A 144 -5.54 0.02 19.28
CA GLY A 144 -4.40 -0.65 19.92
C GLY A 144 -4.00 -1.96 19.26
N LEU A 145 -2.84 -2.49 19.65
CA LEU A 145 -2.24 -3.68 19.05
C LEU A 145 -3.16 -4.93 19.09
N ASP A 146 -3.88 -5.11 20.20
CA ASP A 146 -4.75 -6.27 20.39
C ASP A 146 -5.94 -6.33 19.44
N ALA A 147 -6.46 -5.18 19.02
CA ALA A 147 -7.53 -5.12 18.03
C ALA A 147 -6.99 -5.26 16.60
N LEU A 148 -5.80 -4.69 16.34
CA LEU A 148 -5.21 -4.67 15.00
C LEU A 148 -4.62 -6.01 14.56
N LYS A 149 -4.21 -6.88 15.49
CA LYS A 149 -3.58 -8.17 15.16
C LYS A 149 -4.48 -9.13 14.37
N ASP A 150 -5.80 -9.01 14.54
CA ASP A 150 -6.81 -9.85 13.92
C ASP A 150 -7.56 -9.11 12.78
N SER A 151 -7.14 -7.89 12.43
CA SER A 151 -7.77 -7.08 11.40
C SER A 151 -7.24 -7.41 10.01
N ASP A 152 -8.15 -7.56 9.03
CA ASP A 152 -7.81 -7.67 7.61
C ASP A 152 -7.42 -6.31 6.99
N VAL A 153 -7.82 -5.19 7.61
CA VAL A 153 -7.48 -3.81 7.20
C VAL A 153 -7.01 -2.96 8.37
N PRO A 154 -5.84 -3.28 8.94
CA PRO A 154 -5.36 -2.64 10.16
C PRO A 154 -5.14 -1.14 10.01
N LEU A 155 -4.76 -0.66 8.81
CA LEU A 155 -4.61 0.78 8.56
C LEU A 155 -5.95 1.51 8.68
N LEU A 156 -7.02 0.97 8.08
CA LEU A 156 -8.35 1.58 8.12
C LEU A 156 -8.93 1.53 9.53
N ASP A 157 -8.80 0.41 10.22
CA ASP A 157 -9.30 0.25 11.59
C ASP A 157 -8.57 1.18 12.58
N SER A 158 -7.25 1.35 12.41
CA SER A 158 -6.50 2.34 13.20
C SER A 158 -6.96 3.77 12.92
N TYR A 159 -7.28 4.07 11.66
CA TYR A 159 -7.88 5.35 11.29
C TYR A 159 -9.22 5.61 11.97
N GLN A 160 -10.10 4.61 12.00
CA GLN A 160 -11.39 4.69 12.68
C GLN A 160 -11.22 4.88 14.19
N GLY A 161 -10.18 4.28 14.78
CA GLY A 161 -9.83 4.47 16.18
C GLY A 161 -9.45 5.92 16.53
N ILE A 162 -8.82 6.64 15.61
CA ILE A 162 -8.40 8.05 15.82
C ILE A 162 -9.52 9.04 15.49
N TYR A 163 -10.19 8.87 14.35
CA TYR A 163 -11.13 9.86 13.81
C TYR A 163 -12.61 9.52 14.05
N GLY A 164 -12.91 8.35 14.61
CA GLY A 164 -14.27 7.88 14.90
C GLY A 164 -15.00 7.36 13.66
N SER A 165 -15.77 6.27 13.82
CA SER A 165 -16.50 5.61 12.73
C SER A 165 -17.65 6.47 12.16
N GLY A 166 -17.83 6.43 10.84
CA GLY A 166 -18.97 7.06 10.15
C GLY A 166 -18.83 8.56 9.82
N SER A 167 -17.61 9.12 9.87
CA SER A 167 -17.36 10.48 9.35
C SER A 167 -17.15 10.46 7.83
N SER A 168 -17.61 11.48 7.12
CA SER A 168 -17.38 11.63 5.67
C SER A 168 -15.89 11.71 5.30
N MET A 169 -15.04 12.04 6.27
CA MET A 169 -13.59 11.98 6.13
C MET A 169 -13.10 10.53 5.98
N LEU A 170 -13.66 9.56 6.70
CA LEU A 170 -13.27 8.15 6.56
C LEU A 170 -13.62 7.58 5.19
N ASP A 171 -14.80 7.89 4.66
CA ASP A 171 -15.20 7.42 3.32
C ASP A 171 -14.23 7.96 2.24
N ALA A 172 -13.80 9.22 2.37
CA ALA A 172 -12.82 9.81 1.46
C ALA A 172 -11.43 9.16 1.60
N LEU A 173 -11.03 8.80 2.82
CA LEU A 173 -9.77 8.12 3.08
C LEU A 173 -9.79 6.69 2.56
N ASP A 174 -10.91 5.97 2.67
CA ASP A 174 -11.08 4.62 2.14
C ASP A 174 -10.92 4.60 0.62
N ILE A 175 -11.61 5.50 -0.09
CA ILE A 175 -11.44 5.67 -1.54
C ILE A 175 -9.98 5.95 -1.92
N LEU A 176 -9.27 6.74 -1.12
CA LEU A 176 -7.88 7.06 -1.37
C LEU A 176 -6.94 5.87 -1.11
N VAL A 177 -7.17 5.09 -0.06
CA VAL A 177 -6.42 3.84 0.19
C VAL A 177 -6.65 2.85 -0.95
N LEU A 178 -7.89 2.70 -1.42
CA LEU A 178 -8.22 1.90 -2.59
C LEU A 178 -7.52 2.39 -3.86
N SER A 179 -7.42 3.71 -4.05
CA SER A 179 -6.71 4.26 -5.19
C SER A 179 -5.23 3.88 -5.20
N GLY A 180 -4.56 3.86 -4.03
CA GLY A 180 -3.18 3.40 -3.88
C GLY A 180 -3.00 1.93 -4.29
N LEU A 181 -3.94 1.07 -3.91
CA LEU A 181 -3.97 -0.34 -4.31
C LEU A 181 -4.14 -0.49 -5.84
N VAL A 182 -5.03 0.29 -6.45
CA VAL A 182 -5.21 0.31 -7.92
C VAL A 182 -3.95 0.81 -8.61
N CYS A 183 -3.25 1.81 -8.05
CA CYS A 183 -2.00 2.32 -8.59
C CYS A 183 -0.89 1.25 -8.59
N SER A 184 -0.78 0.46 -7.51
CA SER A 184 0.16 -0.66 -7.46
C SER A 184 -0.15 -1.71 -8.53
N LEU A 185 -1.42 -2.11 -8.68
CA LEU A 185 -1.82 -3.03 -9.76
C LEU A 185 -1.51 -2.48 -11.16
N HIS A 186 -1.75 -1.18 -11.37
CA HIS A 186 -1.43 -0.53 -12.64
C HIS A 186 0.07 -0.57 -12.95
N ALA A 187 0.93 -0.37 -11.94
CA ALA A 187 2.39 -0.52 -12.08
C ALA A 187 2.79 -1.95 -12.45
N PHE A 188 2.26 -2.96 -11.76
CA PHE A 188 2.51 -4.37 -12.09
C PHE A 188 2.14 -4.70 -13.54
N VAL A 189 0.99 -4.22 -14.03
CA VAL A 189 0.55 -4.45 -15.41
C VAL A 189 1.50 -3.80 -16.41
N PHE A 190 1.97 -2.58 -16.14
CA PHE A 190 2.93 -1.87 -16.99
C PHE A 190 4.25 -2.67 -17.09
N PHE A 191 4.86 -3.01 -15.95
CA PHE A 191 6.14 -3.70 -15.89
C PHE A 191 6.10 -5.14 -16.42
N SER A 192 4.97 -5.82 -16.26
CA SER A 192 4.76 -7.14 -16.89
C SER A 192 4.87 -7.06 -18.42
N GLY A 193 4.42 -5.95 -19.03
CA GLY A 193 4.55 -5.70 -20.46
C GLY A 193 6.02 -5.54 -20.89
N GLU A 194 6.79 -4.79 -20.11
CA GLU A 194 8.23 -4.57 -20.34
C GLU A 194 9.02 -5.89 -20.30
N VAL A 195 8.75 -6.76 -19.33
CA VAL A 195 9.42 -8.07 -19.23
C VAL A 195 9.13 -8.94 -20.45
N VAL A 196 7.88 -8.99 -20.91
CA VAL A 196 7.50 -9.76 -22.11
C VAL A 196 8.16 -9.18 -23.35
N TYR A 197 8.18 -7.85 -23.48
CA TYR A 197 8.85 -7.17 -24.59
C TYR A 197 10.35 -7.46 -24.62
N ALA A 198 11.03 -7.38 -23.47
CA ALA A 198 12.45 -7.66 -23.33
C ALA A 198 12.81 -9.12 -23.65
N LEU A 199 11.93 -10.09 -23.36
CA LEU A 199 12.14 -11.51 -23.70
C LEU A 199 11.88 -11.82 -25.17
N SER A 200 11.13 -10.97 -25.89
CA SER A 200 10.73 -11.21 -27.27
C SER A 200 11.77 -10.78 -28.33
N ARG A 201 12.80 -10.03 -27.92
CA ARG A 201 13.91 -9.59 -28.78
C ARG A 201 15.10 -10.54 -28.70
#